data_AF-A0A959J002-F1
#
_entry.id   AF-A0A959J002-F1
#
_cell.length_a   1.000
_cell.length_b   1.000
_cell.length_c   1.000
_cell.angle_alpha   90.00
_cell.angle_beta   90.00
_cell.angle_gamma   90.00
#
_symmetry.space_group_name_H-M   'P 1'
#
loop_
_entity.id
_entity.type
_entity.pdbx_description
1 polymer ?
#
loop_
_entity_poly.entity_id
_entity_poly.type
_entity_poly.pdbx_seq_one_letter_code
_entity_poly.pdbx_strand_id
1 'polypeptide(L)' 'MTIIINEINTLPGFTKISMHPKLWGAAGLAYTDLITKLITLAEEEHARIDGLLSI' A
#
# COMPACT_ATOMS: atom_id res chain seq x y z
N MET A 1 -16.12 10.23 -22.93
CA MET A 1 -16.16 9.91 -21.49
C MET A 1 -14.93 10.52 -20.87
N THR A 2 -15.07 11.40 -19.88
CA THR A 2 -13.93 12.03 -19.20
C THR A 2 -13.83 11.45 -17.80
N ILE A 3 -12.62 11.05 -17.39
CA ILE A 3 -12.34 10.61 -16.02
C ILE A 3 -11.80 11.81 -15.25
N ILE A 4 -12.37 12.09 -14.08
CA ILE A 4 -11.94 13.16 -13.17
C ILE A 4 -11.49 12.50 -11.87
N ILE A 5 -10.27 12.83 -11.41
CA ILE A 5 -9.73 12.34 -10.15
C ILE A 5 -10.20 13.28 -9.04
N ASN A 6 -10.92 12.74 -8.06
CA ASN A 6 -11.40 13.53 -6.92
C ASN A 6 -10.29 13.74 -5.88
N GLU A 7 -9.69 12.65 -5.41
CA GLU A 7 -8.66 12.69 -4.36
C GLU A 7 -7.69 11.51 -4.51
N ILE A 8 -6.50 11.68 -3.92
CA ILE A 8 -5.54 10.60 -3.68
C ILE A 8 -5.35 10.48 -2.18
N ASN A 9 -5.68 9.32 -1.61
CA ASN A 9 -5.55 9.06 -0.18
C ASN A 9 -4.33 8.16 0.09
N THR A 10 -3.30 8.72 0.74
CA THR A 10 -2.05 8.01 1.06
C THR A 10 -2.11 7.19 2.36
N LEU A 11 -3.13 7.43 3.20
CA LEU A 11 -3.38 6.70 4.45
C LEU A 11 -4.86 6.30 4.51
N PRO A 12 -5.29 5.35 3.66
CA PRO A 12 -6.69 4.93 3.64
C PRO A 12 -7.05 4.19 4.93
N GLY A 13 -8.34 4.16 5.26
CA GLY A 13 -8.83 3.31 6.32
C GLY A 13 -8.39 1.85 6.10
N PHE A 14 -7.91 1.20 7.16
CA PHE A 14 -7.28 -0.12 7.08
C PHE A 14 -8.00 -1.21 7.87
N THR A 15 -9.23 -0.97 8.31
CA THR A 15 -10.03 -2.04 8.97
C THR A 15 -10.48 -3.09 7.94
N LYS A 16 -10.92 -4.27 8.41
CA LYS A 16 -11.46 -5.33 7.53
C LYS A 16 -12.64 -4.88 6.65
N ILE A 17 -13.35 -3.83 7.05
CA ILE A 17 -14.50 -3.30 6.29
C ILE A 17 -14.14 -2.13 5.37
N SER A 18 -12.93 -1.59 5.49
CA SER A 18 -12.46 -0.45 4.69
C SER A 18 -12.25 -0.82 3.23
N MET A 19 -12.38 0.17 2.33
CA MET A 19 -12.31 -0.07 0.89
C MET A 19 -10.94 -0.54 0.41
N HIS A 20 -9.84 0.02 0.94
CA HIS A 20 -8.50 -0.33 0.47
C HIS A 20 -8.19 -1.83 0.66
N PRO A 21 -8.33 -2.43 1.86
CA PRO A 21 -8.13 -3.88 1.99
C PRO A 21 -9.16 -4.74 1.25
N LYS A 22 -10.41 -4.27 1.12
CA LYS A 22 -11.45 -4.98 0.34
C LYS A 22 -11.13 -5.10 -1.15
N LEU A 23 -10.63 -4.03 -1.76
CA LEU A 23 -10.27 -4.03 -3.19
C LEU A 23 -9.11 -4.98 -3.47
N TRP A 24 -8.10 -5.02 -2.60
CA TRP A 24 -7.02 -6.00 -2.67
C TRP A 24 -7.51 -7.44 -2.45
N GLY A 25 -8.44 -7.65 -1.52
CA GLY A 25 -9.11 -8.93 -1.33
C GLY A 25 -9.86 -9.40 -2.57
N ALA A 26 -10.58 -8.50 -3.25
CA ALA A 26 -11.24 -8.79 -4.52
C ALA A 26 -10.25 -9.10 -5.66
N ALA A 27 -9.04 -8.57 -5.58
CA ALA A 27 -7.93 -8.89 -6.48
C ALA A 27 -7.16 -10.17 -6.08
N GLY A 28 -7.59 -10.88 -5.02
CA GLY A 28 -7.02 -12.17 -4.60
C GLY A 28 -5.91 -12.08 -3.54
N LEU A 29 -5.67 -10.91 -2.94
CA LEU A 29 -4.67 -10.74 -1.87
C LEU A 29 -5.34 -10.73 -0.50
N ALA A 30 -5.02 -11.68 0.37
CA ALA A 30 -5.61 -11.75 1.70
C ALA A 30 -5.19 -10.56 2.57
N TYR A 31 -6.02 -10.21 3.55
CA TYR A 31 -5.79 -9.06 4.44
C TYR A 31 -4.43 -9.12 5.15
N THR A 32 -4.06 -10.30 5.70
CA THR A 32 -2.76 -10.49 6.36
C THR A 32 -1.61 -10.34 5.37
N ASP A 33 -1.73 -10.90 4.17
CA ASP A 33 -0.69 -10.82 3.13
C ASP A 33 -0.50 -9.38 2.64
N LEU A 34 -1.57 -8.59 2.57
CA LEU A 34 -1.50 -7.17 2.25
C LEU A 34 -0.70 -6.41 3.32
N ILE A 35 -0.94 -6.67 4.61
CA ILE A 35 -0.17 -6.07 5.71
C ILE A 35 1.30 -6.43 5.58
N THR A 36 1.60 -7.73 5.42
CA THR A 36 2.97 -8.21 5.24
C THR A 36 3.64 -7.51 4.06
N LYS A 37 2.94 -7.41 2.92
CA LYS A 37 3.46 -6.75 1.73
C LYS A 37 3.79 -5.28 1.97
N LEU A 38 2.95 -4.53 2.68
CA LEU A 38 3.23 -3.13 2.99
C LEU A 38 4.44 -2.95 3.90
N ILE A 39 4.62 -3.85 4.89
CA ILE A 39 5.79 -3.85 5.76
C ILE A 39 7.06 -4.14 4.95
N THR A 40 7.04 -5.18 4.11
CA THR A 40 8.18 -5.52 3.25
C THR A 40 8.56 -4.38 2.32
N LEU A 41 7.58 -3.73 1.68
CA LEU A 41 7.84 -2.56 0.83
C LEU A 41 8.48 -1.40 1.61
N ALA A 42 8.08 -1.19 2.87
CA ALA A 42 8.67 -0.16 3.71
C ALA A 42 10.13 -0.49 4.07
N GLU A 43 10.44 -1.75 4.38
CA GLU A 43 11.80 -2.22 4.64
C GLU A 43 12.70 -2.08 3.39
N GLU A 44 12.21 -2.49 2.22
CA GLU A 44 12.91 -2.37 0.94
C GLU A 44 13.24 -0.91 0.61
N GLU A 45 12.26 0.00 0.78
CA GLU A 45 12.47 1.42 0.54
C GLU A 45 13.43 2.05 1.55
N HIS A 46 13.35 1.66 2.81
CA HIS A 46 14.28 2.13 3.83
C HIS A 46 15.71 1.71 3.52
N ALA A 47 15.95 0.43 3.19
CA ALA A 47 17.26 -0.07 2.79
C ALA A 47 17.80 0.62 1.53
N ARG A 48 16.93 0.93 0.57
CA ARG A 48 17.30 1.70 -0.64
C ARG A 48 17.79 3.10 -0.28
N ILE A 49 17.11 3.79 0.63
CA ILE A 49 17.49 5.13 1.09
C ILE A 49 18.82 5.07 1.84
N ASP A 50 19.00 4.11 2.74
CA ASP A 50 20.26 3.96 3.51
C ASP A 50 21.46 3.68 2.58
N GLY A 51 21.26 2.86 1.54
CA GLY A 51 22.28 2.61 0.52
C GLY A 51 22.62 3.83 -0.36
N LEU A 52 21.73 4.83 -0.44
CA LEU A 52 22.02 6.10 -1.09
C LEU A 52 22.75 7.10 -0.20
N LEU A 53 22.74 6.89 1.12
CA LEU A 53 23.45 7.74 2.09
C LEU A 53 24.88 7.23 2.37
N SER A 54 25.23 6.04 1.87
CA SER A 54 26.55 5.43 2.01
C SER A 54 27.53 5.72 0.85
N ILE A 55 27.10 6.55 -0.12
CA ILE A 55 27.91 7.15 -1.20
C ILE A 55 28.23 8.61 -0.89
#